data_AF-A0A1W9PAY5-F1
#
_entry.id   AF-A0A1W9PAY5-F1
#
_cell.length_a   1.000
_cell.length_b   1.000
_cell.length_c   1.000
_cell.angle_alpha   90.00
_cell.angle_beta   90.00
_cell.angle_gamma   90.00
#
_symmetry.space_group_name_H-M   'P 1'
#
loop_
_entity.id
_entity.type
_entity.pdbx_description
1 polymer ?
#
loop_
_entity_poly.entity_id
_entity_poly.type
_entity_poly.pdbx_seq_one_letter_code
_entity_poly.pdbx_strand_id
1 'polypeptide(L)'
;MFVYLSDEAREYFSSLATCSLNENPNGFLLGHKRGSSFIVERGVPGRKNLFDSPQEFSNLIQSFPRQLIGFYTLSPPSQWASKLFQPITAGLLLLQLEIKAIKKINYHPYLIDFEGHFSYKKLNIVSFQEGE
;
A
#
# COMPACT_ATOMS: atom_id res chain seq x y z
N MET A 1 4.39 -15.04 -5.00
CA MET A 1 4.71 -13.60 -4.90
C MET A 1 4.41 -13.14 -3.49
N PHE A 2 5.36 -12.45 -2.85
CA PHE A 2 5.29 -12.15 -1.42
C PHE A 2 5.42 -10.66 -1.14
N VAL A 3 4.79 -10.23 -0.05
CA VAL A 3 4.96 -8.90 0.54
C VAL A 3 5.56 -9.07 1.92
N TYR A 4 6.70 -8.44 2.12
CA TYR A 4 7.39 -8.37 3.41
C TYR A 4 7.15 -6.98 4.01
N LEU A 5 6.76 -6.94 5.28
CA LEU A 5 6.70 -5.70 6.05
C LEU A 5 7.89 -5.65 7.00
N SER A 6 8.66 -4.57 6.98
CA SER A 6 9.63 -4.23 8.02
C SER A 6 8.93 -3.96 9.35
N ASP A 7 9.68 -3.93 10.44
CA ASP A 7 9.13 -3.57 11.74
C ASP A 7 8.69 -2.10 11.79
N GLU A 8 9.44 -1.19 11.16
CA GLU A 8 9.06 0.23 11.05
C GLU A 8 7.71 0.40 10.34
N ALA A 9 7.45 -0.34 9.25
CA ALA A 9 6.15 -0.32 8.59
C ALA A 9 5.03 -0.88 9.49
N ARG A 10 5.29 -1.96 10.24
CA ARG A 10 4.32 -2.55 11.17
C ARG A 10 3.99 -1.61 12.31
N GLU A 11 4.98 -0.98 12.92
CA GLU A 11 4.81 0.00 13.99
C GLU A 11 3.98 1.18 13.49
N TYR A 12 4.31 1.70 12.31
CA TYR A 12 3.54 2.75 11.67
C TYR A 12 2.07 2.37 11.50
N PHE A 13 1.78 1.21 10.88
CA PHE A 13 0.38 0.78 10.70
C PHE A 13 -0.32 0.53 12.03
N SER A 14 0.37 -0.06 13.02
CA SER A 14 -0.17 -0.28 14.36
C SER A 14 -0.53 1.03 15.06
N SER A 15 0.24 2.11 14.82
CA SER A 15 -0.11 3.45 15.28
C SER A 15 -1.41 3.96 14.66
N LEU A 16 -1.68 3.67 13.37
CA LEU A 16 -2.93 4.05 12.70
C LEU A 16 -4.17 3.37 13.33
N ALA A 17 -4.01 2.14 13.85
CA ALA A 17 -5.08 1.43 14.55
C ALA A 17 -5.28 1.92 16.00
N THR A 18 -4.29 2.61 16.56
CA THR A 18 -4.29 3.02 17.97
C THR A 18 -4.67 4.49 18.15
N CYS A 19 -4.18 5.35 17.26
CA CYS A 19 -4.55 6.74 17.17
C CYS A 19 -5.89 6.82 16.42
N SER A 20 -6.94 7.36 17.05
CA SER A 20 -8.23 7.60 16.41
C SER A 20 -8.08 8.57 15.24
N LEU A 21 -7.73 8.06 14.06
CA LEU A 21 -7.69 8.84 12.84
C LEU A 21 -9.13 9.04 12.39
N ASN A 22 -9.63 10.27 12.55
CA ASN A 22 -11.01 10.63 12.24
C ASN A 22 -11.36 10.53 10.75
N GLU A 23 -10.38 10.24 9.88
CA GLU A 23 -10.57 10.15 8.43
C GLU A 23 -9.75 9.00 7.87
N ASN A 24 -10.40 8.06 7.15
CA ASN A 24 -9.81 6.90 6.47
C ASN A 24 -8.38 7.18 5.92
N PRO A 25 -7.30 6.85 6.66
CA PRO A 25 -5.95 7.12 6.22
C PRO A 25 -5.65 6.29 4.97
N ASN A 26 -5.40 7.01 3.89
CA ASN A 26 -4.75 6.50 2.71
C ASN A 26 -3.32 7.05 2.72
N GLY A 27 -2.37 6.30 2.20
CA GLY A 27 -1.02 6.82 2.07
C GLY A 27 -0.15 5.99 1.14
N PHE A 28 1.14 6.27 1.19
CA PHE A 28 2.12 5.71 0.29
C PHE A 28 2.96 4.65 0.98
N LEU A 29 3.39 3.66 0.20
CA LEU A 29 4.30 2.61 0.62
C LEU A 29 5.67 2.87 0.02
N LEU A 30 6.66 2.99 0.89
CA LEU A 30 8.05 3.14 0.51
C LEU A 30 8.82 1.83 0.75
N GLY A 31 9.71 1.51 -0.17
CA GLY A 31 10.60 0.35 -0.06
C GLY A 31 11.10 -0.10 -1.43
N HIS A 32 11.19 -1.41 -1.62
CA HIS A 32 11.82 -1.99 -2.81
C HIS A 32 11.03 -3.14 -3.42
N LYS A 33 11.05 -3.21 -4.75
CA LYS A 33 10.62 -4.40 -5.50
C LYS A 33 11.83 -5.29 -5.79
N ARG A 34 11.78 -6.56 -5.42
CA ARG A 34 12.82 -7.57 -5.65
C ARG A 34 12.24 -8.74 -6.44
N GLY A 35 12.51 -8.77 -7.75
CA GLY A 35 11.85 -9.69 -8.66
C GLY A 35 10.33 -9.49 -8.63
N SER A 36 9.58 -10.55 -8.32
CA SER A 36 8.14 -10.43 -8.12
C SER A 36 7.74 -9.89 -6.75
N SER A 37 8.64 -9.88 -5.75
CA SER A 37 8.26 -9.60 -4.36
C SER A 37 8.38 -8.11 -4.00
N PHE A 38 7.61 -7.68 -3.01
CA PHE A 38 7.68 -6.33 -2.44
C PHE A 38 8.24 -6.38 -1.01
N ILE A 39 9.15 -5.47 -0.71
CA ILE A 39 9.66 -5.19 0.64
C ILE A 39 9.16 -3.80 1.00
N VAL A 40 8.20 -3.73 1.91
CA VAL A 40 7.67 -2.48 2.46
C VAL A 40 8.52 -2.10 3.66
N GLU A 41 9.26 -1.00 3.52
CA GLU A 41 10.13 -0.49 4.57
C GLU A 41 9.40 0.51 5.45
N ARG A 42 8.56 1.37 4.84
CA ARG A 42 7.86 2.44 5.57
C ARG A 42 6.50 2.75 4.95
N GLY A 43 5.55 3.14 5.79
CA GLY A 43 4.33 3.81 5.38
C GLY A 43 4.45 5.32 5.63
N VAL A 44 3.91 6.13 4.73
CA VAL A 44 3.81 7.59 4.94
C VAL A 44 2.39 8.07 4.70
N PRO A 45 1.89 9.00 5.54
CA PRO A 45 0.52 9.48 5.41
C PRO A 45 0.34 10.20 4.07
N GLY A 46 -0.78 9.94 3.42
CA GLY A 46 -1.25 10.68 2.26
C GLY A 46 -2.47 11.51 2.58
N ARG A 47 -3.11 12.01 1.53
CA ARG A 47 -4.42 12.68 1.59
C ARG A 47 -5.54 11.71 1.21
N LYS A 48 -6.79 12.06 1.51
CA LYS A 48 -7.99 11.24 1.24
C LYS A 48 -8.07 10.71 -0.20
N ASN A 49 -7.71 11.54 -1.18
CA ASN A 49 -7.46 11.12 -2.56
C ASN A 49 -5.96 11.23 -2.82
N LEU A 50 -5.24 10.10 -2.96
CA LEU A 50 -3.77 10.12 -3.03
C LEU A 50 -3.21 10.99 -4.14
N PHE A 51 -3.93 11.13 -5.25
CA PHE A 51 -3.62 11.97 -6.39
C PHE A 51 -4.91 12.26 -7.16
N ASP A 52 -4.99 13.43 -7.78
CA ASP A 52 -6.14 13.89 -8.56
C ASP A 52 -5.82 14.01 -10.07
N SER A 53 -4.53 13.87 -10.45
CA SER A 53 -4.11 13.83 -11.87
C SER A 53 -2.88 12.94 -12.11
N PRO A 54 -2.68 12.43 -13.34
CA PRO A 54 -1.45 11.74 -13.73
C PRO A 54 -0.18 12.56 -13.49
N GLN A 55 -0.27 13.89 -13.63
CA GLN A 55 0.85 14.80 -13.43
C GLN A 55 1.27 14.85 -11.95
N GLU A 56 0.31 14.92 -11.03
CA GLU A 56 0.60 14.84 -9.60
C GLU A 56 1.24 13.51 -9.23
N PHE A 57 0.77 12.40 -9.81
CA PHE A 57 1.38 11.09 -9.60
C PHE A 57 2.84 11.04 -10.10
N SER A 58 3.13 11.64 -11.26
CA SER A 58 4.49 11.76 -11.78
C SER A 58 5.39 12.56 -10.83
N ASN A 59 4.90 13.70 -10.34
CA ASN A 59 5.62 14.53 -9.37
C ASN A 59 5.88 13.78 -8.06
N LEU A 60 4.91 12.98 -7.61
CA LEU A 60 5.05 12.14 -6.43
C LEU A 60 6.16 11.10 -6.60
N ILE A 61 6.21 10.38 -7.74
CA ILE A 61 7.30 9.43 -8.02
C ILE A 61 8.66 10.12 -7.97
N GLN A 62 8.74 11.35 -8.50
CA GLN A 62 9.98 12.13 -8.50
C GLN A 62 10.44 12.52 -7.09
N SER A 63 9.50 12.76 -6.16
CA SER A 63 9.80 13.03 -4.75
C SER A 63 10.33 11.81 -3.99
N PHE A 64 10.01 10.60 -4.45
CA PHE A 64 10.43 9.34 -3.84
C PHE A 64 11.22 8.46 -4.82
N PRO A 65 12.37 8.94 -5.32
CA PRO A 65 13.09 8.27 -6.40
C PRO A 65 13.46 6.84 -5.96
N ARG A 66 12.87 5.86 -6.66
CA ARG A 66 13.08 4.41 -6.46
C ARG A 66 12.60 3.84 -5.11
N GLN A 67 11.72 4.56 -4.42
CA GLN A 67 11.17 4.09 -3.14
C GLN A 67 9.66 3.87 -3.19
N LEU A 68 8.91 4.60 -4.02
CA LEU A 68 7.47 4.38 -4.11
C LEU A 68 7.15 3.03 -4.76
N ILE A 69 6.65 2.09 -3.95
CA ILE A 69 6.28 0.74 -4.40
C ILE A 69 4.77 0.50 -4.40
N GLY A 70 3.99 1.43 -3.85
CA GLY A 70 2.56 1.27 -3.75
C GLY A 70 1.86 2.22 -2.80
N PHE A 71 0.67 1.81 -2.38
CA PHE A 71 -0.26 2.58 -1.57
C PHE A 71 -0.89 1.71 -0.50
N TYR A 72 -1.30 2.31 0.61
CA TYR A 72 -2.16 1.64 1.59
C TYR A 72 -3.50 2.36 1.76
N THR A 73 -4.49 1.61 2.22
CA THR A 73 -5.84 2.12 2.48
C THR A 73 -6.55 1.32 3.57
N LEU A 74 -7.47 1.96 4.29
CA LEU A 74 -8.47 1.25 5.11
C LEU A 74 -9.74 0.85 4.33
N SER A 75 -9.95 1.43 3.15
CA SER A 75 -11.13 1.16 2.32
C SER A 75 -10.97 -0.15 1.53
N PRO A 76 -12.07 -0.86 1.22
CA PRO A 76 -12.03 -2.01 0.34
C PRO A 76 -11.50 -1.66 -1.08
N PRO A 77 -10.80 -2.59 -1.77
CA PRO A 77 -10.26 -2.36 -3.11
C PRO A 77 -11.30 -1.95 -4.17
N SER A 78 -12.57 -2.37 -4.01
CA SER A 78 -13.67 -1.98 -4.90
C SER A 78 -13.89 -0.47 -4.95
N GLN A 79 -13.54 0.26 -3.89
CA GLN A 79 -13.64 1.73 -3.84
C GLN A 79 -12.43 2.45 -4.47
N TRP A 80 -11.41 1.70 -4.90
CA TRP A 80 -10.16 2.23 -5.43
C TRP A 80 -10.03 2.12 -6.94
N ALA A 81 -10.80 1.24 -7.59
CA ALA A 81 -10.66 0.98 -9.02
C ALA A 81 -10.81 2.25 -9.89
N SER A 82 -11.70 3.18 -9.50
CA SER A 82 -11.91 4.45 -10.21
C SER A 82 -10.87 5.52 -9.89
N LYS A 83 -10.05 5.32 -8.85
CA LYS A 83 -9.06 6.29 -8.36
C LYS A 83 -7.66 6.04 -8.90
N LEU A 84 -7.43 4.91 -9.55
CA LEU A 84 -6.13 4.53 -10.10
C LEU A 84 -6.04 4.95 -11.57
N PHE A 85 -4.97 5.66 -11.94
CA PHE A 85 -4.74 6.05 -13.33
C PHE A 85 -4.23 4.85 -14.13
N GLN A 86 -4.95 4.52 -15.20
CA GLN A 86 -4.55 3.47 -16.14
C GLN A 86 -3.62 4.06 -17.22
N PRO A 87 -2.58 3.33 -17.67
CA PRO A 87 -1.97 2.14 -17.07
C PRO A 87 -0.91 2.48 -16.00
N ILE A 88 -0.83 3.77 -15.63
CA ILE A 88 0.28 4.38 -14.88
C ILE A 88 0.54 3.70 -13.52
N THR A 89 -0.49 3.20 -12.87
CA THR A 89 -0.38 2.57 -11.54
C THR A 89 -0.20 1.04 -11.58
N ALA A 90 -0.15 0.44 -12.78
CA ALA A 90 0.09 -0.99 -12.93
C ALA A 90 1.47 -1.39 -12.39
N GLY A 91 1.55 -2.57 -11.79
CA GLY A 91 2.78 -3.12 -11.23
C GLY A 91 3.10 -2.64 -9.81
N LEU A 92 2.28 -1.75 -9.23
CA LEU A 92 2.37 -1.27 -7.86
C LEU A 92 1.58 -2.15 -6.87
N LEU A 93 1.95 -2.05 -5.60
CA LEU A 93 1.28 -2.70 -4.48
C LEU A 93 0.11 -1.85 -3.97
N LEU A 94 -1.05 -2.46 -3.79
CA LEU A 94 -2.12 -1.93 -2.95
C LEU A 94 -2.19 -2.76 -1.66
N LEU A 95 -1.96 -2.15 -0.52
CA LEU A 95 -2.07 -2.78 0.80
C LEU A 95 -3.35 -2.31 1.49
N GLN A 96 -4.39 -3.14 1.48
CA GLN A 96 -5.56 -2.88 2.30
C GLN A 96 -5.25 -3.28 3.75
N LEU A 97 -5.51 -2.36 4.66
CA LEU A 97 -5.42 -2.54 6.10
C LEU A 97 -6.84 -2.71 6.64
N GLU A 98 -7.12 -3.84 7.29
CA GLU A 98 -8.39 -4.10 7.96
C GLU A 98 -8.15 -4.06 9.47
N ILE A 99 -8.65 -3.01 10.13
CA ILE A 99 -8.55 -2.85 11.58
C ILE A 99 -9.67 -3.63 12.25
N LYS A 100 -9.32 -4.58 13.13
CA LYS A 100 -10.27 -5.36 13.94
C LYS A 100 -10.44 -4.76 15.34
N ALA A 101 -11.50 -5.17 16.03
CA ALA A 101 -11.91 -4.68 17.35
C ALA A 101 -10.83 -4.68 18.45
N ILE A 102 -9.76 -5.48 18.31
CA ILE A 102 -8.65 -5.58 19.28
C ILE A 102 -7.41 -4.80 18.79
N LYS A 103 -7.58 -3.75 17.97
CA LYS A 103 -6.47 -2.99 17.34
C LYS A 103 -5.49 -3.86 16.54
N LYS A 104 -5.91 -5.08 16.18
CA LYS A 104 -5.16 -5.99 15.33
C LYS A 104 -5.41 -5.62 13.88
N ILE A 105 -4.34 -5.51 13.11
CA ILE A 105 -4.41 -5.19 11.69
C ILE A 105 -4.27 -6.47 10.89
N ASN A 106 -5.25 -6.70 10.04
CA ASN A 106 -5.18 -7.68 8.97
C ASN A 106 -4.66 -6.98 7.71
N TYR A 107 -3.64 -7.56 7.09
CA TYR A 107 -3.04 -7.03 5.88
C TYR A 107 -3.52 -7.83 4.67
N HIS A 108 -4.09 -7.14 3.69
CA HIS A 108 -4.53 -7.73 2.43
C HIS A 108 -3.75 -7.07 1.29
N PRO A 109 -2.61 -7.65 0.87
CA PRO A 109 -1.82 -7.11 -0.21
C PRO A 109 -2.36 -7.55 -1.58
N TYR A 110 -2.36 -6.62 -2.53
CA TYR A 110 -2.79 -6.83 -3.90
C TYR A 110 -1.77 -6.23 -4.87
N LEU A 111 -1.42 -6.96 -5.92
CA LEU A 111 -0.77 -6.38 -7.09
C LEU A 111 -1.83 -5.70 -7.94
N ILE A 112 -1.61 -4.44 -8.28
CA ILE A 112 -2.39 -3.74 -9.31
C ILE A 112 -1.89 -4.25 -10.66
N ASP A 113 -2.75 -4.98 -11.37
CA ASP A 113 -2.40 -5.55 -12.67
C ASP A 113 -3.31 -5.03 -13.78
N PHE A 114 -2.78 -4.92 -14.99
CA PHE A 114 -3.46 -4.36 -16.14
C PHE A 114 -3.29 -5.25 -17.38
N GLU A 115 -4.36 -5.96 -17.73
CA GLU A 115 -4.49 -6.78 -18.94
C GLU A 115 -5.74 -6.33 -19.71
N GLY A 116 -5.72 -5.10 -20.25
CA GLY A 116 -6.88 -4.46 -20.89
C GLY A 116 -7.93 -3.91 -19.91
N HIS A 117 -7.96 -4.42 -18.68
CA HIS A 117 -8.69 -3.87 -17.53
C HIS A 117 -7.85 -3.95 -16.25
N PHE A 118 -8.13 -3.10 -15.26
CA PHE A 118 -7.51 -3.25 -13.94
C PHE A 118 -8.04 -4.46 -13.19
N SER A 119 -7.14 -5.19 -12.54
CA SER A 119 -7.46 -6.25 -11.60
C SER A 119 -6.56 -6.20 -10.38
N TYR A 120 -7.04 -6.75 -9.26
CA TYR A 120 -6.28 -6.86 -8.02
C TYR A 120 -5.91 -8.31 -7.78
N LYS A 121 -4.65 -8.67 -8.07
CA LYS A 121 -4.14 -10.03 -7.82
C LYS A 121 -3.67 -10.13 -6.37
N LYS A 122 -4.37 -10.93 -5.55
CA LYS A 122 -4.03 -11.11 -4.13
C LYS A 122 -2.62 -11.69 -3.98
N LEU A 123 -1.84 -11.13 -3.07
CA LEU A 123 -0.49 -11.59 -2.73
C LEU A 123 -0.47 -12.23 -1.34
N ASN A 124 0.60 -12.98 -1.07
CA ASN A 124 0.84 -13.53 0.27
C ASN A 124 1.65 -12.53 1.08
N ILE A 125 1.17 -12.18 2.26
CA ILE A 125 1.99 -11.46 3.24
C ILE A 125 2.85 -12.46 4.01
N VAL A 126 4.12 -12.11 4.21
CA VAL A 126 5.05 -12.88 5.04
C VAL A 126 5.43 -12.03 6.23
N SER A 127 5.20 -12.56 7.43
CA SER A 127 5.80 -12.03 8.64
C SER A 127 7.27 -12.44 8.67
N PHE A 128 8.18 -11.47 8.65
CA PHE A 128 9.51 -11.69 9.22
C PHE A 128 9.29 -12.08 10.69
N GLN A 129 9.46 -13.36 10.99
CA GLN A 129 9.85 -13.81 12.31
C GLN A 129 11.37 -13.77 12.28
N GLU A 130 11.98 -12.90 13.09
CA GLU A 130 13.41 -13.09 13.40
C GLU A 130 13.57 -14.50 13.95
N GLY A 131 14.53 -15.23 13.39
CA GLY A 131 14.81 -16.61 13.76
C GLY A 131 15.14 -16.73 15.25
N GLU A 132 14.71 -17.86 15.81
CA GLU A 132 15.22 -18.41 17.08
C GLU A 132 16.74 -18.59 17.06
#